data_AF-Q9X459-F1
#
_entry.id   AF-Q9X459-F1
#
_cell.length_a   1.000
_cell.length_b   1.000
_cell.length_c   1.000
_cell.angle_alpha   90.00
_cell.angle_beta   90.00
_cell.angle_gamma   90.00
#
_symmetry.space_group_name_H-M   'P 1'
#
loop_
_entity.id
_entity.type
_entity.pdbx_description
1 polymer ?
#
loop_
_entity_poly.entity_id
_entity_poly.type
_entity_poly.pdbx_seq_one_letter_code
_entity_poly.pdbx_strand_id
1 'polypeptide(L)'
;TIADTIENYSELYVQSQNATFLSIDDPDNMETALKNAADGRDIRLIVVTDAEGILGIGDWGTNGVDISVGKLMVYTAAAGIDPSQVLPVVLDVGTNNEKLLKDPMYLGNRHERIKGDRYFEFVDQFVQTAENLFPNMYLHFEDFGA
;
A
#
# COMPACT_ATOMS: atom_id res chain seq x y z
N THR A 1 -19.44 -2.34 -5.13
CA THR A 1 -18.40 -3.08 -5.89
C THR A 1 -17.04 -2.65 -5.35
N ILE A 2 -15.92 -3.30 -5.73
CA ILE A 2 -14.58 -2.89 -5.23
C ILE A 2 -14.29 -1.42 -5.60
N ALA A 3 -14.71 -0.99 -6.79
CA ALA A 3 -14.65 0.41 -7.21
C ALA A 3 -15.40 1.35 -6.25
N ASP A 4 -16.65 1.01 -5.88
CA ASP A 4 -17.44 1.85 -4.95
C ASP A 4 -16.81 1.96 -3.55
N THR A 5 -16.08 0.93 -3.09
CA THR A 5 -15.42 0.97 -1.77
C THR A 5 -14.18 1.88 -1.80
N ILE A 6 -13.40 1.83 -2.88
CA ILE A 6 -12.23 2.70 -3.09
C ILE A 6 -12.65 4.17 -3.15
N GLU A 7 -13.72 4.47 -3.88
CA GLU A 7 -14.21 5.84 -4.05
C GLU A 7 -14.67 6.48 -2.73
N ASN A 8 -15.13 5.67 -1.77
CA ASN A 8 -15.70 6.13 -0.49
C ASN A 8 -14.83 5.74 0.73
N TYR A 9 -13.59 5.29 0.51
CA TYR A 9 -12.76 4.70 1.56
C TYR A 9 -12.58 5.60 2.78
N SER A 10 -12.32 6.89 2.56
CA SER A 10 -12.14 7.89 3.62
C SER A 10 -13.41 8.12 4.47
N GLU A 11 -14.59 7.88 3.92
CA GLU A 11 -15.87 8.01 4.62
C GLU A 11 -16.26 6.75 5.39
N LEU A 12 -15.78 5.58 4.95
CA LEU A 12 -16.23 4.30 5.47
C LEU A 12 -15.42 3.81 6.68
N TYR A 13 -14.27 4.41 6.98
CA TYR A 13 -13.41 4.08 8.13
C TYR A 13 -13.27 2.56 8.35
N VAL A 14 -13.19 1.80 7.25
CA VAL A 14 -13.07 0.35 7.30
C VAL A 14 -11.69 0.07 7.87
N GLN A 15 -11.65 -0.70 8.95
CA GLN A 15 -10.43 -1.18 9.56
C GLN A 15 -9.63 -1.90 8.46
N SER A 16 -8.70 -1.20 7.80
CA SER A 16 -7.81 -1.77 6.81
C SER A 16 -7.16 -2.96 7.49
N GLN A 17 -7.38 -4.15 6.94
CA GLN A 17 -7.01 -5.44 7.53
C GLN A 17 -5.49 -5.56 7.71
N ASN A 18 -4.93 -4.84 8.69
CA ASN A 18 -3.51 -4.68 8.98
C ASN A 18 -2.68 -4.14 7.80
N ALA A 19 -3.22 -3.23 6.99
CA ALA A 19 -2.43 -2.57 5.94
C ALA A 19 -1.41 -1.61 6.54
N THR A 20 -0.20 -1.61 5.98
CA THR A 20 0.87 -0.69 6.35
C THR A 20 0.91 0.45 5.36
N PHE A 21 0.89 1.69 5.85
CA PHE A 21 1.07 2.88 5.02
C PHE A 21 2.45 3.45 5.27
N LEU A 22 3.24 3.60 4.21
CA LEU A 22 4.61 4.11 4.26
C LEU A 22 4.65 5.43 3.50
N SER A 23 4.99 6.52 4.19
CA SER A 23 5.06 7.86 3.58
C SER A 23 6.46 8.18 3.08
N ILE A 24 6.56 8.71 1.86
CA ILE A 24 7.83 9.22 1.29
C ILE A 24 8.36 10.48 2.00
N ASP A 25 7.54 11.12 2.82
CA ASP A 25 7.92 12.26 3.65
C ASP A 25 8.51 11.82 5.01
N ASP A 26 8.43 10.53 5.35
CA ASP A 26 8.96 9.96 6.59
C ASP A 26 9.58 8.56 6.35
N PRO A 27 10.61 8.47 5.49
CA PRO A 27 11.23 7.19 5.13
C PRO A 27 11.93 6.50 6.31
N ASP A 28 12.40 7.26 7.30
CA ASP A 28 13.14 6.73 8.45
C ASP A 28 12.27 5.86 9.36
N ASN A 29 10.95 6.09 9.40
CA ASN A 29 10.01 5.30 10.21
C ASN A 29 9.54 4.00 9.55
N MET A 30 9.97 3.72 8.32
CA MET A 30 9.52 2.57 7.53
C MET A 30 9.73 1.23 8.22
N GLU A 31 10.92 0.97 8.76
CA GLU A 31 11.25 -0.29 9.41
C GLU A 31 10.35 -0.52 10.63
N THR A 32 10.13 0.53 11.43
CA THR A 32 9.25 0.48 12.60
C THR A 32 7.81 0.22 12.19
N ALA A 33 7.31 0.88 11.14
CA ALA A 33 5.96 0.66 10.62
C ALA A 33 5.76 -0.79 10.17
N LEU A 34 6.70 -1.35 9.40
CA LEU A 34 6.64 -2.73 8.93
C LEU A 34 6.68 -3.74 10.09
N LYS A 35 7.55 -3.54 11.09
CA LYS A 35 7.62 -4.39 12.28
C LYS A 35 6.32 -4.37 13.08
N ASN A 36 5.76 -3.17 13.30
CA ASN A 36 4.52 -3.00 14.05
C ASN A 36 3.33 -3.65 13.32
N ALA A 37 3.25 -3.49 12.00
CA ALA A 37 2.18 -4.09 11.21
C ALA A 37 2.31 -5.62 11.11
N ALA A 38 3.54 -6.14 11.08
CA ALA A 38 3.77 -7.58 11.13
C ALA A 38 3.38 -8.19 12.48
N ASP A 39 3.51 -7.46 13.59
CA ASP A 39 3.14 -7.91 14.95
C ASP A 39 3.67 -9.32 15.28
N GLY A 40 4.94 -9.58 14.92
CA GLY A 40 5.62 -10.86 15.14
C GLY A 40 5.17 -12.02 14.23
N ARG A 41 4.30 -11.77 13.24
CA ARG A 41 3.88 -12.78 12.25
C ARG A 41 5.02 -13.15 11.29
N ASP A 42 5.05 -14.42 10.86
CA ASP A 42 5.95 -14.90 9.80
C ASP A 42 5.40 -14.49 8.43
N ILE A 43 5.75 -13.29 7.97
CA ILE A 43 5.27 -12.76 6.68
C ILE A 43 5.96 -13.49 5.52
N ARG A 44 5.14 -14.09 4.64
CA ARG A 44 5.55 -14.85 3.44
C ARG A 44 5.11 -14.18 2.14
N LEU A 45 4.17 -13.24 2.19
CA LEU A 45 3.71 -12.50 1.01
C LEU A 45 3.44 -11.05 1.37
N ILE A 46 4.07 -10.15 0.65
CA ILE A 46 3.76 -8.72 0.66
C ILE A 46 3.10 -8.36 -0.67
N VAL A 47 1.91 -7.78 -0.60
CA VAL A 47 1.29 -7.11 -1.76
C VAL A 47 1.44 -5.62 -1.52
N VAL A 48 2.24 -4.97 -2.36
CA VAL A 48 2.54 -3.55 -2.27
C VAL A 48 1.90 -2.80 -3.44
N THR A 49 1.41 -1.59 -3.21
CA THR A 49 0.89 -0.69 -4.25
C THR A 49 1.30 0.76 -3.96
N ASP A 50 1.49 1.57 -4.99
CA ASP A 50 1.49 3.04 -4.88
C ASP A 50 0.19 3.67 -5.41
N ALA A 51 -0.76 2.83 -5.86
CA ALA A 51 -2.09 3.19 -6.30
C ALA A 51 -2.15 4.23 -7.45
N GLU A 52 -1.12 4.35 -8.28
CA GLU A 52 -1.13 5.25 -9.43
C GLU A 52 -1.96 4.71 -10.59
N GLY A 53 -1.92 3.39 -10.79
CA GLY A 53 -2.38 2.71 -12.02
C GLY A 53 -3.58 1.81 -11.81
N ILE A 54 -4.47 2.11 -10.86
CA ILE A 54 -5.54 1.19 -10.49
C ILE A 54 -6.47 0.88 -11.66
N LEU A 55 -6.51 -0.38 -12.10
CA LEU A 55 -7.55 -1.06 -12.91
C LEU A 55 -8.36 -0.19 -13.90
N GLY A 56 -7.72 0.78 -14.56
CA GLY A 56 -8.36 1.72 -15.49
C GLY A 56 -9.13 2.90 -14.86
N ILE A 57 -9.20 3.01 -13.54
CA ILE A 57 -9.74 4.17 -12.80
C ILE A 57 -8.66 5.17 -12.36
N GLY A 58 -7.38 4.83 -12.53
CA GLY A 58 -6.25 5.75 -12.39
C GLY A 58 -5.77 5.92 -10.95
N ASP A 59 -5.29 7.12 -10.63
CA ASP A 59 -4.63 7.44 -9.37
C ASP A 59 -5.64 7.64 -8.23
N TRP A 60 -5.50 6.86 -7.16
CA TRP A 60 -6.33 6.96 -5.95
C TRP A 60 -5.53 7.13 -4.65
N GLY A 61 -4.21 7.37 -4.75
CA GLY A 61 -3.34 7.55 -3.58
C GLY A 61 -3.58 6.49 -2.50
N THR A 62 -3.64 6.89 -1.23
CA THR A 62 -3.84 5.94 -0.12
C THR A 62 -5.19 5.24 -0.13
N ASN A 63 -6.20 5.76 -0.83
CA ASN A 63 -7.53 5.13 -0.91
C ASN A 63 -7.48 3.84 -1.75
N GLY A 64 -6.44 3.62 -2.54
CA GLY A 64 -6.21 2.38 -3.30
C GLY A 64 -5.90 1.14 -2.44
N VAL A 65 -5.73 1.29 -1.13
CA VAL A 65 -5.39 0.18 -0.20
C VAL A 65 -6.36 -1.00 -0.28
N ASP A 66 -7.64 -0.74 -0.54
CA ASP A 66 -8.68 -1.76 -0.64
C ASP A 66 -8.41 -2.79 -1.75
N ILE A 67 -7.65 -2.42 -2.77
CA ILE A 67 -7.25 -3.35 -3.82
C ILE A 67 -6.20 -4.33 -3.33
N SER A 68 -5.19 -3.82 -2.62
CA SER A 68 -4.17 -4.68 -2.02
C SER A 68 -4.82 -5.67 -1.05
N VAL A 69 -5.77 -5.21 -0.23
CA VAL A 69 -6.57 -6.08 0.64
C VAL A 69 -7.41 -7.08 -0.17
N GLY A 70 -8.08 -6.64 -1.23
CA GLY A 70 -8.88 -7.50 -2.12
C GLY A 70 -8.05 -8.60 -2.78
N LYS A 71 -6.83 -8.30 -3.25
CA LYS A 71 -5.89 -9.29 -3.80
C LYS A 71 -5.50 -10.35 -2.78
N LEU A 72 -5.25 -9.95 -1.53
CA LEU A 72 -4.90 -10.89 -0.46
C LEU A 72 -6.03 -11.88 -0.16
N MET A 73 -7.28 -11.42 -0.24
CA MET A 73 -8.44 -12.32 -0.11
C MET A 73 -8.48 -13.36 -1.24
N VAL A 74 -8.10 -13.00 -2.46
CA VAL A 74 -7.99 -13.95 -3.58
C VAL A 74 -6.86 -14.96 -3.33
N TYR A 75 -5.68 -14.52 -2.90
CA TYR A 75 -4.57 -15.42 -2.56
C TYR A 75 -4.95 -16.42 -1.47
N THR A 76 -5.65 -15.95 -0.43
CA THR A 76 -6.13 -16.81 0.64
C THR A 76 -7.14 -17.82 0.10
N ALA A 77 -8.20 -17.36 -0.56
CA ALA A 77 -9.33 -18.19 -0.94
C ALA A 77 -9.02 -19.14 -2.11
N ALA A 78 -8.21 -18.71 -3.07
CA ALA A 78 -7.94 -19.46 -4.31
C ALA A 78 -6.61 -20.21 -4.28
N ALA A 79 -5.57 -19.65 -3.65
CA ALA A 79 -4.24 -20.27 -3.60
C ALA A 79 -3.92 -20.92 -2.24
N GLY A 80 -4.81 -20.80 -1.24
CA GLY A 80 -4.63 -21.41 0.06
C GLY A 80 -3.52 -20.78 0.90
N ILE A 81 -3.15 -19.52 0.61
CA ILE A 81 -2.16 -18.78 1.40
C ILE A 81 -2.75 -18.47 2.78
N ASP A 82 -1.98 -18.71 3.83
CA ASP A 82 -2.39 -18.41 5.21
C ASP A 82 -2.51 -16.88 5.40
N PRO A 83 -3.69 -16.35 5.79
CA PRO A 83 -3.90 -14.92 6.04
C PRO A 83 -2.97 -14.33 7.11
N SER A 84 -2.46 -15.14 8.04
CA SER A 84 -1.52 -14.67 9.04
C SER A 84 -0.15 -14.32 8.43
N GLN A 85 0.17 -14.88 7.26
CA GLN A 85 1.46 -14.71 6.58
C GLN A 85 1.44 -13.63 5.49
N VAL A 86 0.35 -12.86 5.37
CA VAL A 86 0.26 -11.79 4.37
C VAL A 86 0.34 -10.40 5.00
N LEU A 87 0.95 -9.46 4.27
CA LEU A 87 1.04 -8.06 4.66
C LEU A 87 0.70 -7.14 3.47
N PRO A 88 -0.42 -6.40 3.51
CA PRO A 88 -0.71 -5.36 2.55
C PRO A 88 0.11 -4.10 2.86
N VAL A 89 0.72 -3.50 1.84
CA VAL A 89 1.54 -2.30 1.98
C VAL A 89 1.13 -1.25 0.93
N VAL A 90 1.05 0.01 1.35
CA VAL A 90 0.84 1.16 0.49
C VAL A 90 2.05 2.09 0.59
N LEU A 91 2.63 2.43 -0.57
CA LEU A 91 3.64 3.46 -0.70
C LEU A 91 2.96 4.79 -1.00
N ASP A 92 2.78 5.60 0.03
CA ASP A 92 2.20 6.94 -0.12
C ASP A 92 3.27 7.93 -0.59
N VAL A 93 3.33 8.10 -1.91
CA VAL A 93 4.25 9.02 -2.58
C VAL A 93 3.57 10.31 -3.05
N GLY A 94 2.36 10.58 -2.54
CA GLY A 94 1.45 11.61 -3.04
C GLY A 94 0.47 11.10 -4.10
N THR A 95 -0.38 11.98 -4.60
CA THR A 95 -1.37 11.67 -5.64
C THR A 95 -1.56 12.85 -6.59
N ASN A 96 -1.75 12.57 -7.88
CA ASN A 96 -2.11 13.57 -8.88
C ASN A 96 -3.64 13.72 -9.01
N ASN A 97 -4.42 13.00 -8.18
CA ASN A 97 -5.86 13.10 -8.17
C ASN A 97 -6.32 14.36 -7.43
N GLU A 98 -6.63 15.39 -8.21
CA GLU A 98 -7.13 16.68 -7.74
C GLU A 98 -8.35 16.60 -6.82
N LYS A 99 -9.18 15.56 -6.93
CA LYS A 99 -10.34 15.38 -6.03
C LYS A 99 -9.87 15.01 -4.63
N LEU A 100 -8.92 14.08 -4.52
CA LEU A 100 -8.35 13.65 -3.24
C LEU A 100 -7.55 14.77 -2.57
N LEU A 101 -6.77 15.52 -3.35
CA LEU A 101 -6.01 16.67 -2.83
C LEU A 101 -6.93 17.74 -2.20
N LYS A 102 -8.12 17.94 -2.77
CA LYS A 102 -9.12 18.92 -2.30
C LYS A 102 -10.06 18.38 -1.22
N ASP A 103 -10.09 17.06 -1.01
CA ASP A 103 -10.94 16.45 -0.02
C ASP A 103 -10.35 16.66 1.38
N PRO A 104 -10.99 17.42 2.29
CA PRO A 104 -10.50 17.64 3.65
C PRO A 104 -10.41 16.37 4.49
N MET A 105 -11.06 15.27 4.09
CA MET A 105 -11.03 13.98 4.79
C MET A 105 -9.97 13.02 4.23
N TYR A 106 -9.30 13.35 3.13
CA TYR A 106 -8.20 12.54 2.59
C TYR A 106 -7.07 12.36 3.62
N LEU A 107 -6.67 11.11 3.85
CA LEU A 107 -5.72 10.74 4.90
C LEU A 107 -4.27 10.64 4.41
N GLY A 108 -4.05 10.52 3.10
CA GLY A 108 -2.71 10.42 2.53
C GLY A 108 -2.03 11.77 2.36
N ASN A 109 -0.83 11.72 1.79
CA ASN A 109 0.00 12.88 1.52
C ASN A 109 -0.70 13.87 0.56
N ARG A 110 -0.82 15.13 1.00
CA ARG A 110 -1.52 16.20 0.27
C ARG A 110 -0.59 16.97 -0.66
N HIS A 111 0.14 16.24 -1.48
CA HIS A 111 0.98 16.79 -2.53
C HIS A 111 0.91 15.91 -3.79
N GLU A 112 1.26 16.48 -4.94
CA GLU A 112 1.42 15.74 -6.19
C GLU A 112 2.47 14.63 -6.05
N ARG A 113 2.41 13.62 -6.93
CA ARG A 113 3.35 12.48 -6.86
C ARG A 113 4.80 12.93 -6.94
N ILE A 114 5.61 12.45 -6.00
CA ILE A 114 7.06 12.52 -6.09
C ILE A 114 7.54 11.53 -7.15
N LYS A 115 8.44 11.99 -8.04
CA LYS A 115 8.96 11.22 -9.18
C LYS A 115 10.49 11.29 -9.22
N GLY A 116 11.09 10.43 -10.05
CA GLY A 116 12.53 10.40 -10.28
C GLY A 116 13.29 9.81 -9.11
N ASP A 117 14.51 10.28 -8.89
CA ASP A 117 15.46 9.65 -7.96
C ASP A 117 14.90 9.49 -6.55
N ARG A 118 14.22 10.50 -6.00
CA ARG A 118 13.62 10.43 -4.66
C ARG A 118 12.57 9.31 -4.55
N TYR A 119 11.79 9.06 -5.62
CA TYR A 119 10.84 7.95 -5.64
C TYR A 119 11.57 6.60 -5.65
N PHE A 120 12.57 6.45 -6.52
CA PHE A 120 13.32 5.20 -6.63
C PHE A 120 14.13 4.89 -5.38
N GLU A 121 14.73 5.89 -4.73
CA GLU A 121 15.41 5.75 -3.44
C GLU A 121 14.45 5.26 -2.35
N PHE A 122 13.22 5.79 -2.31
CA PHE A 122 12.21 5.35 -1.36
C PHE A 122 11.75 3.91 -1.61
N VAL A 123 11.54 3.52 -2.88
CA VAL A 123 11.18 2.15 -3.25
C VAL A 123 12.32 1.18 -2.95
N ASP A 124 13.56 1.56 -3.24
CA ASP A 124 14.76 0.75 -2.95
C ASP A 124 14.92 0.53 -1.44
N GLN A 125 14.77 1.59 -0.63
CA GLN A 125 14.76 1.48 0.82
C GLN A 125 13.66 0.51 1.29
N PHE A 126 12.46 0.60 0.73
CA PHE A 126 11.37 -0.33 1.03
C PHE A 126 11.72 -1.78 0.74
N VAL A 127 12.23 -2.08 -0.47
CA VAL A 127 12.58 -3.45 -0.86
C VAL A 127 13.66 -3.99 0.07
N GLN A 128 14.73 -3.23 0.31
CA GLN A 128 15.82 -3.65 1.20
C GLN A 128 15.34 -3.88 2.64
N THR A 129 14.53 -2.97 3.18
CA THR A 129 13.98 -3.11 4.54
C THR A 129 13.06 -4.33 4.63
N ALA A 130 12.19 -4.56 3.63
CA ALA A 130 11.29 -5.70 3.62
C ALA A 130 12.03 -7.04 3.51
N GLU A 131 13.05 -7.15 2.65
CA GLU A 131 13.89 -8.34 2.52
C GLU A 131 14.66 -8.65 3.81
N ASN A 132 15.18 -7.61 4.48
CA ASN A 132 15.91 -7.77 5.74
C ASN A 132 14.99 -8.25 6.88
N LEU A 133 13.76 -7.74 6.95
CA LEU A 133 12.80 -8.12 7.99
C LEU A 133 12.15 -9.49 7.72
N PHE A 134 11.89 -9.80 6.44
CA PHE A 134 11.11 -10.96 6.03
C PHE A 134 11.84 -11.74 4.92
N PRO A 135 12.94 -12.43 5.23
CA PRO A 135 13.87 -12.99 4.22
C PRO A 135 13.28 -14.11 3.34
N ASN A 136 12.11 -14.65 3.69
CA ASN A 136 11.43 -15.70 2.94
C ASN A 136 10.15 -15.21 2.24
N MET A 137 9.94 -13.89 2.18
CA MET A 137 8.73 -13.31 1.61
C MET A 137 8.79 -13.27 0.07
N TYR A 138 7.63 -13.43 -0.55
CA TYR A 138 7.40 -13.03 -1.94
C TYR A 138 6.89 -11.59 -1.96
N LEU A 139 7.47 -10.74 -2.81
CA LEU A 139 7.02 -9.38 -3.02
C LEU A 139 6.22 -9.28 -4.33
N HIS A 140 5.00 -8.77 -4.23
CA HIS A 140 4.12 -8.56 -5.36
C HIS A 140 3.78 -7.07 -5.48
N PHE A 141 4.23 -6.45 -6.57
CA PHE A 141 3.89 -5.08 -6.94
C PHE A 141 2.55 -5.07 -7.67
N GLU A 142 1.61 -4.24 -7.19
CA GLU A 142 0.26 -4.13 -7.71
C GLU A 142 -0.11 -2.69 -8.08
N ASP A 143 -0.76 -2.50 -9.22
CA ASP A 143 -1.35 -1.21 -9.65
C ASP A 143 -0.41 0.01 -9.62
N PHE A 144 0.86 -0.22 -9.98
CA PHE A 144 1.84 0.84 -10.19
C PHE A 144 1.63 1.60 -11.49
N GLY A 145 2.07 2.86 -11.51
CA GLY A 145 2.11 3.69 -12.72
C GLY A 145 3.10 3.16 -13.76
N ALA A 146 2.88 3.52 -15.02
CA ALA A 146 3.76 3.19 -16.15
C ALA A 146 4.87 4.22 -16.36
#